data_AF-A0A0S8C822-F1
#
_entry.id   AF-A0A0S8C822-F1
#
_cell.length_a   1.000
_cell.length_b   1.000
_cell.length_c   1.000
_cell.angle_alpha   90.00
_cell.angle_beta   90.00
_cell.angle_gamma   90.00
#
_symmetry.space_group_name_H-M   'P 1'
#
loop_
_entity.id
_entity.type
_entity.pdbx_description
1 polymer ?
#
loop_
_entity_poly.entity_id
_entity_poly.type
_entity_poly.pdbx_seq_one_letter_code
_entity_poly.pdbx_strand_id
1 'polypeptide(L)'
;MFETLQGVSERPLSKCPECGKKVKKIISWCHSAVTETPEAALGVERKIKDYEQAGMWSHAAELADKHSEKTKDKGLKMRALDNYKKAGYDADSLAKHAKSDND
;
A
#
# COMPACT_ATOMS: atom_id res chain seq x y z
N MET A 1 -0.21 6.78 40.94
CA MET A 1 -0.11 7.16 39.52
C MET A 1 0.07 5.86 38.76
N PHE A 2 -0.75 5.58 37.75
CA PHE A 2 -0.72 4.31 37.02
C PHE A 2 -0.41 4.63 35.56
N GLU A 3 0.60 3.95 35.01
CA GLU A 3 1.01 4.04 33.62
C GLU A 3 0.97 2.64 33.03
N THR A 4 0.18 2.45 31.97
CA THR A 4 0.11 1.19 31.23
C THR A 4 0.34 1.46 29.76
N LEU A 5 1.15 0.61 29.14
CA LEU A 5 1.40 0.65 27.71
C LEU A 5 0.44 -0.32 27.05
N GLN A 6 -0.46 0.21 26.22
CA GLN A 6 -1.34 -0.61 25.39
C GLN A 6 -0.72 -0.79 24.01
N GLY A 7 -0.79 -2.01 23.48
CA GLY A 7 -0.40 -2.29 22.11
C GLY A 7 -1.28 -1.56 21.10
N VAL A 8 -0.76 -1.27 19.91
CA VAL A 8 -1.48 -0.53 18.84
C VAL A 8 -2.78 -1.24 18.42
N SER A 9 -2.79 -2.58 18.47
CA SER A 9 -3.96 -3.40 18.11
C SER A 9 -4.91 -3.66 19.29
N GLU A 10 -4.58 -3.20 20.49
CA GLU A 10 -5.39 -3.42 21.68
C GLU A 10 -6.49 -2.35 21.80
N ARG A 11 -7.62 -2.75 22.39
CA ARG A 11 -8.71 -1.80 22.62
C ARG A 11 -8.32 -0.81 23.72
N PRO A 12 -8.49 0.51 23.50
CA PRO A 12 -8.16 1.50 24.52
C PRO A 12 -8.90 1.27 25.84
N LEU A 13 -8.19 1.40 26.97
CA LEU A 13 -8.77 1.28 28.29
C LEU A 13 -9.72 2.45 28.56
N SER A 14 -10.96 2.12 28.89
CA SER A 14 -11.98 3.09 29.31
C SER A 14 -12.05 3.25 30.83
N LYS A 15 -11.51 2.28 31.57
CA LYS A 15 -11.47 2.23 33.04
C LYS A 15 -10.08 1.84 33.53
N CYS A 16 -9.68 2.37 34.68
CA CYS A 16 -8.45 1.97 35.35
C CYS A 16 -8.59 0.54 35.90
N PRO A 17 -7.66 -0.38 35.60
CA PRO A 17 -7.72 -1.76 36.09
C PRO A 17 -7.53 -1.87 37.61
N GLU A 18 -6.84 -0.91 38.25
CA GLU A 18 -6.61 -0.95 39.70
C GLU A 18 -7.79 -0.41 40.53
N CYS A 19 -8.45 0.66 40.06
CA CYS A 19 -9.47 1.34 40.86
C CYS A 19 -10.85 1.46 40.18
N GLY A 20 -11.01 0.96 38.96
CA GLY A 20 -12.28 0.96 38.21
C GLY A 20 -12.77 2.32 37.72
N LYS A 21 -12.12 3.43 38.10
CA LYS A 21 -12.50 4.80 37.70
C LYS A 21 -12.27 5.03 36.20
N LYS A 22 -13.07 5.94 35.61
CA LYS A 22 -12.99 6.28 34.17
C LYS A 22 -11.64 6.93 33.82
N VAL A 23 -11.04 6.52 32.70
CA VAL A 23 -9.83 7.14 32.16
C VAL A 23 -10.14 8.57 31.70
N LYS A 24 -9.38 9.55 32.20
CA LYS A 24 -9.60 10.98 31.88
C LYS A 24 -8.89 11.43 30.60
N LYS A 25 -7.72 10.86 30.30
CA LYS A 25 -6.88 11.26 29.18
C LYS A 25 -6.04 10.07 28.72
N ILE A 26 -6.04 9.81 27.42
CA ILE A 26 -5.15 8.86 26.76
C ILE A 26 -4.07 9.69 26.08
N ILE A 27 -2.80 9.38 26.33
CA ILE A 27 -1.66 10.06 25.71
C ILE A 27 -0.93 8.99 24.90
N SER A 28 -1.08 9.04 23.58
CA SER A 28 -0.27 8.20 22.69
C SER A 28 1.15 8.78 22.66
N TRP A 29 2.16 7.93 22.86
CA TRP A 29 3.54 8.34 22.65
C TRP A 29 3.85 8.58 21.17
N CYS A 30 3.14 7.89 20.28
CA CYS A 30 3.33 7.98 18.84
C CYS A 30 2.23 8.86 18.21
N HIS A 31 2.63 9.94 17.53
CA HIS A 31 1.73 10.77 16.71
C HIS A 31 1.26 10.03 15.44
N SER A 32 2.04 9.05 14.95
CA SER A 32 1.70 8.24 13.78
C SER A 32 2.37 6.87 13.90
N ALA A 33 1.66 5.81 13.48
CA ALA A 33 2.18 4.45 13.39
C ALA A 33 2.34 4.11 11.90
N VAL A 34 3.58 3.93 11.44
CA VAL A 34 3.86 3.43 10.09
C VAL A 34 4.01 1.93 10.21
N THR A 35 2.99 1.18 9.79
CA THR A 35 3.07 -0.28 9.70
C THR A 35 3.94 -0.65 8.51
N GLU A 36 4.95 -1.49 8.73
CA GLU A 36 5.85 -1.95 7.67
C GLU A 36 5.04 -2.70 6.61
N THR A 37 4.95 -2.13 5.41
CA THR A 37 4.57 -2.88 4.22
C THR A 37 5.62 -3.97 4.00
N PRO A 38 5.24 -5.20 3.61
CA PRO A 38 6.18 -6.30 3.43
C PRO A 38 7.33 -5.88 2.51
N GLU A 39 8.57 -6.15 2.90
CA GLU A 39 9.79 -5.69 2.20
C GLU A 39 9.77 -6.02 0.70
N ALA A 40 9.15 -7.14 0.34
CA ALA A 40 8.96 -7.56 -1.04
C ALA A 40 8.13 -6.56 -1.87
N ALA A 41 7.10 -5.94 -1.30
CA ALA A 41 6.29 -4.92 -1.99
C ALA A 41 7.09 -3.63 -2.20
N LEU A 42 7.86 -3.20 -1.18
CA LEU A 42 8.74 -2.04 -1.29
C LEU A 42 9.82 -2.21 -2.36
N GLY A 43 10.38 -3.42 -2.50
CA GLY A 43 11.36 -3.73 -3.53
C GLY A 43 10.79 -3.61 -4.95
N VAL A 44 9.54 -4.06 -5.15
CA VAL A 44 8.86 -3.95 -6.45
C VAL A 44 8.53 -2.49 -6.78
N GLU A 45 8.02 -1.72 -5.82
CA GLU A 45 7.74 -0.29 -6.03
C GLU A 45 9.00 0.52 -6.37
N ARG A 46 10.13 0.21 -5.74
CA ARG A 46 11.42 0.83 -6.08
C ARG A 46 11.82 0.52 -7.52
N LYS A 47 11.76 -0.74 -7.94
CA LYS A 47 12.06 -1.13 -9.32
C LYS A 47 11.14 -0.48 -10.35
N ILE A 48 9.85 -0.35 -10.04
CA ILE A 48 8.91 0.38 -10.90
C ILE A 48 9.38 1.83 -11.07
N LYS A 49 9.74 2.52 -9.97
CA LYS A 49 10.27 3.89 -10.03
C LYS A 49 11.58 3.98 -10.82
N ASP A 50 12.49 3.03 -10.65
CA ASP A 50 13.76 3.01 -11.38
C ASP A 50 13.52 2.91 -12.90
N TYR A 51 12.59 2.06 -13.32
CA TYR A 51 12.21 1.94 -14.74
C TYR A 51 11.52 3.19 -15.27
N GLU A 52 10.65 3.83 -14.49
CA GLU A 52 10.05 5.12 -14.86
C GLU A 52 11.12 6.21 -15.02
N GLN A 53 12.09 6.29 -14.10
CA GLN A 53 13.20 7.24 -14.18
C GLN A 53 14.10 7.00 -15.38
N ALA A 54 14.31 5.73 -15.74
CA ALA A 54 15.06 5.33 -16.93
C ALA A 54 14.26 5.50 -18.25
N GLY A 55 13.01 5.95 -18.19
CA GLY A 55 12.14 6.10 -19.37
C GLY A 55 11.64 4.77 -19.96
N MET A 56 11.83 3.65 -19.25
CA MET A 56 11.37 2.32 -19.63
C MET A 56 9.90 2.11 -19.21
N TRP A 57 9.03 2.94 -19.77
CA TRP A 57 7.61 2.99 -19.40
C TRP A 57 6.86 1.67 -19.64
N SER A 58 7.19 0.91 -20.67
CA SER A 58 6.56 -0.39 -20.96
C SER A 58 6.89 -1.45 -19.89
N HIS A 59 8.15 -1.55 -19.49
CA HIS A 59 8.58 -2.44 -18.40
C HIS A 59 8.04 -2.01 -17.04
N ALA A 60 8.00 -0.70 -16.78
CA ALA A 60 7.39 -0.17 -15.56
C ALA A 60 5.90 -0.52 -15.49
N ALA A 61 5.19 -0.44 -16.61
CA ALA A 61 3.77 -0.76 -16.72
C ALA A 61 3.50 -2.25 -16.47
N GLU A 62 4.24 -3.14 -17.13
CA GLU A 62 4.10 -4.60 -16.95
C GLU A 62 4.35 -5.02 -15.49
N LEU A 63 5.42 -4.49 -14.89
CA LEU A 63 5.77 -4.81 -13.51
C LEU A 63 4.71 -4.31 -12.52
N ALA A 64 4.17 -3.11 -12.75
CA ALA A 64 3.09 -2.55 -11.94
C ALA A 64 1.78 -3.35 -12.08
N ASP A 65 1.42 -3.78 -13.28
CA ASP A 65 0.19 -4.53 -13.55
C ASP A 65 0.23 -5.89 -12.85
N LYS A 66 1.30 -6.67 -13.06
CA LYS A 66 1.50 -7.97 -12.40
C LYS A 66 1.54 -7.87 -10.88
N HIS A 67 2.09 -6.79 -10.34
CA HIS A 67 2.09 -6.57 -8.90
C HIS A 67 0.69 -6.22 -8.40
N SER A 68 -0.05 -5.38 -9.14
CA SER A 68 -1.42 -5.01 -8.83
C SER A 68 -2.37 -6.20 -8.78
N GLU A 69 -2.18 -7.21 -9.64
CA GLU A 69 -2.98 -8.44 -9.62
C GLU A 69 -2.71 -9.27 -8.37
N LYS A 70 -1.44 -9.36 -7.95
CA LYS A 70 -1.03 -10.12 -6.76
C LYS A 70 -1.50 -9.47 -5.46
N THR A 71 -1.41 -8.14 -5.36
CA THR A 71 -1.78 -7.39 -4.15
C THR A 71 -3.22 -6.89 -4.18
N LYS A 72 -3.91 -7.01 -5.32
CA LYS A 72 -5.22 -6.41 -5.61
C LYS A 72 -5.25 -4.89 -5.38
N ASP A 73 -4.10 -4.24 -5.57
CA ASP A 73 -3.92 -2.80 -5.36
C ASP A 73 -4.39 -2.01 -6.58
N LYS A 74 -5.49 -1.27 -6.41
CA LYS A 74 -6.08 -0.45 -7.48
C LYS A 74 -5.19 0.73 -7.89
N GLY A 75 -4.37 1.25 -6.99
CA GLY A 75 -3.45 2.35 -7.26
C GLY A 75 -2.34 1.93 -8.20
N LEU A 76 -1.75 0.74 -7.98
CA LEU A 76 -0.76 0.17 -8.89
C LEU A 76 -1.33 -0.12 -10.28
N LYS A 77 -2.59 -0.58 -10.35
CA LYS A 77 -3.27 -0.81 -11.65
C LYS A 77 -3.45 0.48 -12.44
N MET A 78 -3.86 1.58 -11.81
CA MET A 78 -3.95 2.89 -12.48
C MET A 78 -2.59 3.38 -12.95
N ARG A 79 -1.54 3.18 -12.14
CA ARG A 79 -0.16 3.53 -12.50
C ARG A 79 0.35 2.73 -13.69
N ALA A 80 0.02 1.45 -13.77
CA ALA A 80 0.34 0.62 -14.92
C ALA A 80 -0.29 1.17 -16.22
N LEU A 81 -1.57 1.54 -16.18
CA LEU A 81 -2.28 2.12 -17.33
C LEU A 81 -1.66 3.45 -17.78
N ASP A 82 -1.30 4.33 -16.84
CA ASP A 82 -0.62 5.59 -17.13
C ASP A 82 0.76 5.35 -17.79
N ASN A 83 1.52 4.37 -17.27
CA ASN A 83 2.82 4.00 -17.83
C ASN A 83 2.69 3.39 -19.24
N TYR A 84 1.70 2.55 -19.50
CA TYR A 84 1.43 2.05 -20.86
C TYR A 84 1.10 3.18 -21.82
N LYS A 85 0.28 4.16 -21.38
CA LYS A 85 -0.02 5.35 -22.19
C LYS A 85 1.23 6.18 -22.48
N LYS A 86 2.11 6.37 -21.50
CA LYS A 86 3.42 7.05 -21.66
C LYS A 86 4.37 6.31 -22.59
N ALA A 87 4.29 4.98 -22.62
CA ALA A 87 5.02 4.15 -23.57
C ALA A 87 4.44 4.21 -25.01
N GLY A 88 3.30 4.89 -25.21
CA GLY A 88 2.67 5.04 -26.53
C GLY A 88 1.72 3.89 -26.91
N TYR A 89 1.27 3.08 -25.94
CA TYR A 89 0.23 2.07 -26.18
C TYR A 89 -1.16 2.74 -26.18
N ASP A 90 -1.92 2.54 -27.26
CA ASP A 90 -3.32 2.99 -27.35
C ASP A 90 -4.23 2.22 -26.41
N ALA A 91 -5.31 2.86 -25.94
CA ALA A 91 -6.31 2.25 -25.05
C ALA A 91 -6.90 0.93 -25.60
N ASP A 92 -6.98 0.78 -26.93
CA ASP A 92 -7.41 -0.44 -27.61
C ASP A 92 -6.42 -1.61 -27.47
N SER A 93 -5.11 -1.33 -27.40
CA SER A 93 -4.09 -2.35 -27.17
C SER A 93 -4.08 -2.82 -25.71
N LEU A 94 -4.32 -1.90 -24.77
CA LEU A 94 -4.49 -2.20 -23.34
C LEU A 94 -5.73 -3.06 -23.06
N ALA A 95 -6.83 -2.83 -23.78
CA ALA A 95 -8.03 -3.65 -23.68
C ALA A 95 -7.81 -5.12 -24.10
N LYS A 96 -6.77 -5.43 -24.89
CA LYS A 96 -6.41 -6.81 -25.25
C LYS A 96 -5.70 -7.53 -24.11
N HIS A 97 -4.84 -6.83 -23.36
CA HIS A 97 -4.17 -7.39 -22.18
C HIS A 97 -5.15 -7.66 -21.04
N ALA A 98 -6.20 -6.84 -20.90
CA ALA A 98 -7.27 -7.08 -19.93
C ALA A 98 -8.17 -8.29 -20.26
N LYS A 99 -8.14 -8.80 -21.51
CA LYS A 99 -8.95 -9.94 -21.96
C LYS A 99 -8.22 -11.29 -21.83
N SER A 100 -6.96 -11.29 -21.41
CA SER A 100 -6.17 -12.51 -21.26
C SER A 100 -6.45 -13.28 -19.95
N ASP A 101 -7.30 -12.75 -19.06
CA ASP A 101 -7.62 -13.35 -17.74
C ASP A 101 -8.95 -14.13 -17.74
N ASN A 102 -9.36 -14.69 -18.87
CA ASN A 102 -10.61 -15.44 -19.00
C ASN A 102 -10.42 -16.68 -19.90
N ASP A 103 -9.59 -17.61 -19.45
CA ASP A 103 -9.66 -19.04 -19.82
C ASP A 103 -9.38 -19.91 -18.59
#